data_AF-A0A7S9GXN0-F1
#
_entry.id   AF-A0A7S9GXN0-F1
#
_cell.length_a   1.000
_cell.length_b   1.000
_cell.length_c   1.000
_cell.angle_alpha   90.00
_cell.angle_beta   90.00
_cell.angle_gamma   90.00
#
_symmetry.space_group_name_H-M   'P 1'
#
loop_
_entity.id
_entity.type
_entity.pdbx_description
1 polymer ?
#
loop_
_entity_poly.entity_id
_entity_poly.type
_entity_poly.pdbx_seq_one_letter_code
_entity_poly.pdbx_strand_id
1 'polypeptide(L)' 'MSRGDELKELAGDLSRAVEAARRVGLSTTVYLLSMALVEVREAARAADGEDDDGVA' A
#
# COMPACT_ATOMS: atom_id res chain seq x y z
N MET A 1 -5.77 -1.38 -16.44
CA MET A 1 -5.24 -0.68 -15.25
C MET A 1 -3.73 -0.76 -15.31
N SER A 2 -3.03 0.27 -14.84
CA SER A 2 -1.58 0.19 -14.68
C SER A 2 -1.21 -0.57 -13.41
N ARG A 3 0.01 -1.10 -13.34
CA ARG A 3 0.55 -1.71 -12.11
C ARG A 3 0.50 -0.73 -10.93
N GLY A 4 0.74 0.56 -11.18
CA GLY A 4 0.62 1.62 -10.17
C GLY A 4 -0.81 1.78 -9.64
N ASP A 5 -1.81 1.69 -10.52
CA ASP A 5 -3.23 1.75 -10.12
C ASP A 5 -3.62 0.56 -9.23
N GLU A 6 -3.19 -0.65 -9.58
CA GLU A 6 -3.43 -1.86 -8.78
C GLU A 6 -2.80 -1.74 -7.38
N LEU A 7 -1.59 -1.20 -7.29
CA LEU A 7 -0.91 -0.97 -6.01
C LEU A 7 -1.60 0.12 -5.18
N LYS A 8 -2.14 1.17 -5.80
CA LYS A 8 -2.92 2.21 -5.12
C LYS A 8 -4.24 1.66 -4.56
N GLU A 9 -4.92 0.80 -5.33
CA GLU A 9 -6.13 0.11 -4.88
C GLU A 9 -5.83 -0.80 -3.68
N LEU A 10 -4.79 -1.63 -3.79
CA LEU A 10 -4.35 -2.52 -2.71
C LEU A 10 -3.96 -1.75 -1.44
N ALA A 11 -3.29 -0.61 -1.57
CA ALA A 11 -2.99 0.25 -0.42
C ALA A 11 -4.27 0.78 0.25
N GLY A 12 -5.30 1.09 -0.53
CA GLY A 12 -6.63 1.45 -0.03
C GLY A 12 -7.27 0.32 0.78
N ASP A 13 -7.26 -0.89 0.26
CA ASP A 13 -7.81 -2.07 0.94
C ASP A 13 -7.07 -2.43 2.22
N LEU A 14 -5.74 -2.41 2.19
CA LEU A 14 -4.92 -2.63 3.39
C LEU A 14 -5.18 -1.56 4.46
N SER A 15 -5.38 -0.30 4.08
CA SER A 15 -5.74 0.76 5.03
C SER A 15 -7.06 0.46 5.72
N ARG A 16 -8.10 0.04 4.96
CA ARG A 16 -9.40 -0.34 5.53
C ARG A 16 -9.28 -1.56 6.45
N ALA A 17 -8.45 -2.54 6.08
CA ALA A 17 -8.21 -3.73 6.87
C ALA A 17 -7.50 -3.42 8.20
N VAL A 18 -6.52 -2.50 8.20
CA VAL A 18 -5.85 -2.02 9.42
C VAL A 18 -6.88 -1.40 10.38
N GLU A 19 -7.77 -0.55 9.88
CA GLU A 19 -8.82 0.05 10.71
C GLU A 19 -9.78 -1.00 11.26
N ALA A 20 -10.19 -1.98 10.45
CA ALA A 20 -11.04 -3.07 10.90
C ALA A 20 -10.37 -3.89 12.01
N ALA A 21 -9.11 -4.30 11.82
CA ALA A 21 -8.34 -5.05 12.81
C ALA A 21 -8.13 -4.25 14.11
N ARG A 22 -7.91 -2.92 14.00
CA ARG A 22 -7.80 -2.03 15.16
C ARG A 22 -9.11 -1.98 15.96
N ARG A 23 -10.26 -1.89 15.29
CA ARG A 23 -11.58 -1.85 15.95
C ARG A 23 -11.90 -3.12 16.73
N VAL A 24 -11.43 -4.28 16.29
CA VAL A 24 -11.67 -5.57 16.95
C VAL A 24 -10.54 -6.00 17.91
N GLY A 25 -9.54 -5.15 18.13
CA GLY A 25 -8.48 -5.40 19.13
C GLY A 25 -7.41 -6.41 18.71
N LEU A 26 -7.25 -6.70 17.41
CA LEU A 26 -6.27 -7.66 16.90
C LEU A 26 -4.91 -6.98 16.67
N SER A 27 -4.16 -6.74 17.75
CA SER A 27 -2.89 -5.97 17.72
C SER A 27 -1.83 -6.56 16.79
N THR A 28 -1.62 -7.89 16.80
CA THR A 28 -0.67 -8.56 15.88
C THR A 28 -1.09 -8.39 14.42
N THR A 29 -2.39 -8.49 14.13
CA THR A 29 -2.92 -8.31 12.78
C THR A 29 -2.73 -6.86 12.31
N VAL A 30 -2.97 -5.87 13.18
CA VAL A 30 -2.69 -4.46 12.88
C VAL A 30 -1.23 -4.27 12.51
N TYR A 31 -0.30 -4.87 13.26
CA TYR A 31 1.13 -4.78 12.96
C TYR A 31 1.45 -5.32 11.56
N LEU A 32 1.03 -6.55 11.26
CA LEU A 32 1.31 -7.20 9.98
C LEU A 32 0.71 -6.44 8.79
N LEU A 33 -0.55 -6.00 8.92
CA LEU A 33 -1.22 -5.21 7.88
C LEU A 33 -0.59 -3.83 7.70
N SER A 34 -0.12 -3.21 8.77
CA SER A 34 0.57 -1.91 8.69
C SER A 34 1.92 -2.04 7.99
N MET A 35 2.65 -3.12 8.25
CA MET A 35 3.89 -3.44 7.56
C MET A 35 3.66 -3.68 6.06
N ALA A 36 2.68 -4.51 5.71
CA ALA A 36 2.30 -4.74 4.32
C ALA A 36 1.87 -3.45 3.60
N LEU A 37 1.13 -2.57 4.29
CA LEU A 37 0.71 -1.28 3.74
C LEU A 37 1.91 -0.37 3.41
N VAL A 38 2.97 -0.39 4.21
CA VAL A 38 4.19 0.37 3.93
C VAL A 38 4.86 -0.16 2.66
N GLU A 39 5.05 -1.47 2.55
CA GLU A 39 5.67 -2.12 1.38
C GLU A 39 4.90 -1.79 0.09
N VAL A 40 3.56 -1.88 0.10
CA VAL A 40 2.74 -1.57 -1.07
C VAL A 40 2.82 -0.10 -1.46
N ARG A 41 2.90 0.82 -0.49
CA ARG A 41 3.07 2.26 -0.76
C ARG A 41 4.43 2.58 -1.37
N GLU A 42 5.48 1.90 -0.94
CA GLU A 42 6.81 2.03 -1.54
C GLU A 42 6.83 1.50 -2.96
N ALA A 43 6.23 0.33 -3.21
CA ALA A 43 6.08 -0.22 -4.55
C ALA A 43 5.26 0.70 -5.46
N ALA A 44 4.17 1.31 -4.96
CA ALA A 44 3.36 2.25 -5.73
C ALA A 44 4.15 3.50 -6.14
N ARG A 45 4.95 4.06 -5.23
CA ARG A 45 5.83 5.21 -5.52
C ARG A 45 6.90 4.87 -6.54
N ALA A 46 7.48 3.67 -6.45
CA ALA A 46 8.45 3.21 -7.43
C ALA A 46 7.83 3.07 -8.82
N ALA A 47 6.60 2.53 -8.91
CA ALA A 47 5.87 2.42 -10.16
C ALA A 47 5.49 3.79 -10.77
N ASP A 48 5.22 4.80 -9.93
CA ASP A 48 4.94 6.17 -10.40
C ASP A 48 6.22 6.89 -10.90
N GLY A 49 7.41 6.50 -10.42
CA GLY A 49 8.69 7.10 -10.81
C GLY A 49 9.30 6.55 -12.11
N GLU A 50 8.83 5.41 -12.60
CA GLU A 50 9.27 4.83 -13.88
C GLU A 50 8.72 5.60 -15.11
N ASP A 51 7.75 6.50 -14.91
CA ASP A 51 7.19 7.36 -15.97
C ASP A 51 7.92 8.71 -16.14
N ASP A 52 8.85 9.08 -15.23
CA ASP A 52 9.55 10.39 -15.23
C ASP A 52 11.07 10.28 -15.46
N ASP A 53 11.56 9.23 -16.13
CA ASP A 53 12.95 9.17 -16.59
C ASP A 53 13.05 9.50 -18.09
N GLY A 54 12.51 10.67 -18.44
CA GLY A 54 12.76 11.37 -19.69
C GLY A 54 14.11 12.09 -19.64
N VAL A 55 15.19 11.34 -19.90
CA VAL A 55 16.52 11.74 -20.42
C VAL A 55 16.93 13.22 -20.24
N ALA A 56 17.87 13.47 -19.34
CA ALA A 56 18.71 14.68 -19.34
C ALA A 56 19.97 14.50 -20.21
#